data_AF-A0A820ISQ6-F1
#
_entry.id   AF-A0A820ISQ6-F1
#
_cell.length_a   1.000
_cell.length_b   1.000
_cell.length_c   1.000
_cell.angle_alpha   90.00
_cell.angle_beta   90.00
_cell.angle_gamma   90.00
#
_symmetry.space_group_name_H-M   'P 1'
#
loop_
_entity.id
_entity.type
_entity.pdbx_description
1 polymer ?
#
loop_
_entity_poly.entity_id
_entity_poly.type
_entity_poly.pdbx_seq_one_letter_code
_entity_poly.pdbx_strand_id
1 'polypeptide(L)'
;MCQKYSSDVQRGVNQLANALNGYIAPIVEAILKEKGDVYKFAGDAVLGLWPFENNSIDHQREQAKRVISCALYMKKSFCNYMTPIGTILNIKSAIALGSYSIIFLRGTTPACSKILDEYEIKMQSSIRNVNFPSQTTKLANSTNYISKTGLNQETIENCKTNLINYYVCYGSAVVSVRNAEHQCKSQDVIVDMATWLLLDSDS
;
A
#
# COMPACT_ATOMS: atom_id res chain seq x y z
N MET A 1 34.57 2.50 -0.05
CA MET A 1 34.43 1.41 -1.04
C MET A 1 33.46 1.81 -2.16
N CYS A 2 33.73 2.90 -2.90
CA CYS A 2 32.79 3.47 -3.88
C CYS A 2 33.49 3.92 -5.18
N GLN A 3 34.37 3.10 -5.77
CA GLN A 3 35.20 3.59 -6.88
C GLN A 3 35.62 2.54 -7.93
N LYS A 4 34.77 1.55 -8.24
CA LYS A 4 34.96 0.64 -9.39
C LYS A 4 33.63 0.18 -10.03
N TYR A 5 32.76 1.11 -10.43
CA TYR A 5 31.52 0.76 -11.14
C TYR A 5 31.05 1.86 -12.11
N SER A 6 31.93 2.42 -12.96
CA SER A 6 31.53 3.49 -13.91
C SER A 6 31.33 3.05 -15.36
N SER A 7 31.32 1.76 -15.68
CA SER A 7 31.05 1.30 -17.07
C SER A 7 29.97 0.22 -17.22
N ASP A 8 29.34 -0.26 -16.12
CA ASP A 8 28.37 -1.37 -16.14
C ASP A 8 27.02 -1.05 -15.46
N VAL A 9 26.78 0.24 -15.16
CA VAL A 9 25.64 0.72 -14.36
C VAL A 9 24.29 0.46 -15.05
N GLN A 10 24.22 0.59 -16.37
CA GLN A 10 22.98 0.35 -17.11
C GLN A 10 22.61 -1.13 -17.19
N ARG A 11 23.58 -2.05 -17.24
CA ARG A 11 23.31 -3.50 -17.22
C ARG A 11 22.87 -3.97 -15.84
N GLY A 12 23.52 -3.50 -14.78
CA GLY A 12 23.16 -3.84 -13.40
C GLY A 12 21.75 -3.37 -13.00
N VAL A 13 21.38 -2.13 -13.35
CA VAL A 13 20.03 -1.59 -13.07
C VAL A 13 18.94 -2.34 -13.84
N ASN A 14 19.19 -2.67 -15.11
CA ASN A 14 18.23 -3.42 -15.93
C ASN A 14 18.07 -4.87 -15.48
N GLN A 15 19.15 -5.53 -15.05
CA GLN A 15 19.10 -6.90 -14.53
C GLN A 15 18.36 -6.98 -13.19
N LEU A 16 18.59 -6.02 -12.29
CA LEU A 16 17.88 -5.96 -11.01
C LEU A 16 16.39 -5.67 -11.21
N ALA A 17 16.04 -4.71 -12.08
CA ALA A 17 14.66 -4.41 -12.41
C ALA A 17 13.94 -5.62 -13.03
N ASN A 18 14.61 -6.34 -13.94
CA ASN A 18 14.04 -7.56 -14.55
C ASN A 18 13.85 -8.69 -13.55
N ALA A 19 14.80 -8.91 -12.63
CA ALA A 19 14.69 -9.92 -11.59
C ALA A 19 13.57 -9.59 -10.59
N LEU A 20 13.44 -8.32 -10.19
CA LEU A 20 12.37 -7.86 -9.31
C LEU A 20 11.01 -7.95 -9.98
N ASN A 21 10.88 -7.50 -11.23
CA ASN A 21 9.62 -7.58 -11.96
C ASN A 21 9.20 -9.03 -12.21
N GLY A 22 10.15 -9.94 -12.46
CA GLY A 22 9.89 -11.37 -12.57
C GLY A 22 9.41 -12.02 -11.27
N TYR A 23 9.75 -11.44 -10.12
CA TYR A 23 9.30 -11.87 -8.80
C TYR A 23 7.96 -11.23 -8.39
N ILE A 24 7.75 -9.95 -8.70
CA ILE A 24 6.55 -9.18 -8.33
C ILE A 24 5.36 -9.54 -9.22
N ALA A 25 5.55 -9.76 -10.53
CA ALA A 25 4.43 -10.01 -11.44
C ALA A 25 3.58 -11.24 -11.05
N PRO A 26 4.17 -12.40 -10.68
CA PRO A 26 3.41 -13.54 -10.15
C PRO A 26 2.69 -13.27 -8.83
N ILE A 27 3.25 -12.41 -7.96
CA ILE A 27 2.61 -11.99 -6.71
C ILE A 27 1.35 -11.17 -7.02
N VAL A 28 1.45 -10.22 -7.95
CA VAL A 28 0.31 -9.43 -8.43
C VAL A 28 -0.76 -10.33 -9.03
N GLU A 29 -0.37 -11.31 -9.85
CA GLU A 29 -1.30 -12.28 -10.42
C GLU A 29 -2.03 -13.11 -9.36
N ALA A 30 -1.32 -13.54 -8.30
CA ALA A 30 -1.92 -14.26 -7.18
C ALA A 30 -2.97 -13.42 -6.42
N ILE A 31 -2.71 -12.11 -6.23
CA ILE A 31 -3.64 -11.17 -5.62
C ILE A 31 -4.91 -11.02 -6.47
N LEU A 32 -4.73 -10.76 -7.77
CA LEU A 32 -5.84 -10.56 -8.72
C LEU A 32 -6.71 -11.82 -8.86
N LYS A 33 -6.09 -13.01 -8.85
CA LYS A 33 -6.80 -14.30 -8.92
C LYS A 33 -7.76 -14.50 -7.74
N GLU A 34 -7.40 -14.01 -6.56
CA GLU A 34 -8.24 -14.05 -5.36
C GLU A 34 -9.17 -12.84 -5.23
N LYS A 35 -9.48 -12.17 -6.34
CA LYS A 35 -10.35 -10.98 -6.42
C LYS A 35 -9.86 -9.79 -5.58
N GLY A 36 -8.56 -9.74 -5.29
CA GLY A 36 -7.93 -8.56 -4.70
C GLY A 36 -7.59 -7.53 -5.77
N ASP A 37 -7.36 -6.29 -5.34
CA ASP A 37 -6.85 -5.21 -6.16
C ASP A 37 -5.50 -4.74 -5.61
N VAL A 38 -4.58 -4.34 -6.49
CA VAL A 38 -3.27 -3.83 -6.11
C VAL A 38 -3.33 -2.30 -6.04
N TYR A 39 -3.34 -1.79 -4.80
CA TYR A 39 -3.51 -0.36 -4.55
C TYR A 39 -2.25 0.46 -4.82
N LYS A 40 -1.11 0.03 -4.27
CA LYS A 40 0.15 0.79 -4.38
C LYS A 40 1.36 -0.13 -4.24
N PHE A 41 2.39 0.20 -5.02
CA PHE A 41 3.76 -0.28 -4.83
C PHE A 41 4.53 0.78 -4.03
N ALA A 42 5.13 0.39 -2.92
CA ALA A 42 5.91 1.27 -2.05
C ALA A 42 7.29 0.66 -1.83
N GLY A 43 8.22 0.95 -2.75
CA GLY A 43 9.57 0.36 -2.73
C GLY A 43 9.53 -1.14 -2.97
N ASP A 44 9.76 -1.91 -1.90
CA ASP A 44 9.77 -3.38 -1.86
C ASP A 44 8.46 -4.00 -1.34
N ALA A 45 7.46 -3.17 -1.02
CA ALA A 45 6.16 -3.62 -0.52
C ALA A 45 5.04 -3.41 -1.54
N VAL A 46 4.08 -4.35 -1.55
CA VAL A 46 2.83 -4.26 -2.33
C VAL A 46 1.67 -4.19 -1.35
N LEU A 47 0.81 -3.18 -1.50
CA LEU A 47 -0.44 -3.08 -0.75
C LEU A 47 -1.60 -3.60 -1.62
N GLY A 48 -2.18 -4.72 -1.21
CA GLY A 48 -3.41 -5.28 -1.78
C GLY A 48 -4.65 -4.89 -0.98
N LEU A 49 -5.77 -4.67 -1.65
CA LEU A 49 -7.08 -4.39 -1.05
C LEU A 49 -8.10 -5.41 -1.53
N TRP A 50 -8.93 -5.89 -0.62
CA TRP A 50 -10.08 -6.76 -0.92
C TRP A 50 -11.36 -6.03 -0.52
N PRO A 51 -11.91 -5.15 -1.39
CA PRO A 51 -13.16 -4.47 -1.11
C PRO A 51 -14.33 -5.46 -1.06
N PHE A 52 -15.21 -5.27 -0.10
CA PHE A 52 -16.50 -5.94 -0.04
C PHE A 52 -17.55 -4.98 0.53
N GLU A 53 -18.79 -5.10 0.07
CA GLU A 53 -19.89 -4.22 0.49
C GLU A 53 -20.72 -4.82 1.63
N ASN A 54 -20.74 -6.16 1.74
CA ASN A 54 -21.51 -6.86 2.76
C ASN A 54 -20.74 -6.91 4.08
N ASN A 55 -21.24 -6.19 5.08
CA ASN A 55 -20.63 -6.12 6.41
C ASN A 55 -21.09 -7.25 7.35
N SER A 56 -21.77 -8.30 6.87
CA SER A 56 -22.09 -9.45 7.72
C SER A 56 -20.81 -10.14 8.22
N ILE A 57 -20.86 -10.64 9.45
CA ILE A 57 -19.73 -11.30 10.12
C ILE A 57 -19.26 -12.49 9.27
N ASP A 58 -20.19 -13.30 8.76
CA ASP A 58 -19.87 -14.47 7.93
C ASP A 58 -19.18 -14.07 6.62
N HIS A 59 -19.61 -12.98 5.99
CA HIS A 59 -18.97 -12.49 4.77
C HIS A 59 -17.57 -11.96 5.07
N GLN A 60 -17.40 -11.18 6.12
CA GLN A 60 -16.11 -10.69 6.58
C GLN A 60 -15.13 -11.84 6.86
N ARG A 61 -15.61 -12.93 7.48
CA ARG A 61 -14.82 -14.14 7.71
C ARG A 61 -14.43 -14.85 6.42
N GLU A 62 -15.35 -14.99 5.47
CA GLU A 62 -15.06 -15.58 4.16
C GLU A 62 -13.95 -14.78 3.45
N GLN A 63 -14.04 -13.45 3.46
CA GLN A 63 -13.02 -12.58 2.89
C GLN A 63 -11.68 -12.73 3.61
N ALA A 64 -11.66 -12.72 4.94
CA ALA A 64 -10.43 -12.93 5.71
C ALA A 64 -9.79 -14.30 5.40
N LYS A 65 -10.58 -15.38 5.33
CA LYS A 65 -10.11 -16.73 4.96
C LYS A 65 -9.53 -16.76 3.53
N ARG A 66 -10.16 -16.06 2.59
CA ARG A 66 -9.68 -15.92 1.20
C ARG A 66 -8.33 -15.22 1.15
N VAL A 67 -8.18 -14.07 1.83
CA VAL A 67 -6.93 -13.32 1.88
C VAL A 67 -5.82 -14.11 2.57
N ILE A 68 -6.12 -14.82 3.66
CA ILE A 68 -5.16 -15.72 4.31
C ILE A 68 -4.74 -16.85 3.39
N SER A 69 -5.68 -17.46 2.66
CA SER A 69 -5.36 -18.51 1.70
C SER A 69 -4.45 -17.99 0.58
N CYS A 70 -4.70 -16.77 0.08
CA CYS A 70 -3.83 -16.09 -0.87
C CYS A 70 -2.41 -15.89 -0.30
N ALA A 71 -2.29 -15.38 0.92
CA ALA A 71 -1.01 -15.14 1.57
C ALA A 71 -0.22 -16.44 1.82
N LEU A 72 -0.90 -17.51 2.23
CA LEU A 72 -0.29 -18.83 2.40
C LEU A 72 0.17 -19.43 1.07
N TYR A 73 -0.63 -19.26 0.01
CA TYR A 73 -0.23 -19.63 -1.35
C TYR A 73 1.02 -18.87 -1.78
N MET A 74 1.04 -17.54 -1.62
CA MET A 74 2.19 -16.71 -1.97
C MET A 74 3.44 -17.10 -1.18
N LYS A 75 3.32 -17.33 0.13
CA LYS A 75 4.40 -17.85 0.96
C LYS A 75 4.93 -19.19 0.42
N LYS A 76 4.04 -20.12 0.07
CA LYS A 76 4.45 -21.45 -0.43
C LYS A 76 5.14 -21.37 -1.80
N SER A 77 4.65 -20.51 -2.68
CA SER A 77 5.12 -20.41 -4.07
C SER A 77 6.33 -19.51 -4.25
N PHE A 78 6.50 -18.49 -3.39
CA PHE A 78 7.50 -17.44 -3.58
C PHE A 78 8.53 -17.34 -2.45
N CYS A 79 8.44 -18.14 -1.39
CA CYS A 79 9.56 -18.27 -0.45
C CYS A 79 10.74 -19.00 -1.10
N ASN A 80 11.95 -18.55 -0.75
CA ASN A 80 13.21 -19.05 -1.29
C ASN A 80 13.36 -18.91 -2.81
N TYR A 81 12.77 -17.86 -3.40
CA TYR A 81 12.90 -17.62 -4.84
C TYR A 81 14.34 -17.25 -5.18
N MET A 82 15.01 -18.11 -5.95
CA MET A 82 16.38 -17.85 -6.41
C MET A 82 16.33 -16.93 -7.63
N THR A 83 16.81 -15.71 -7.48
CA THR A 83 16.91 -14.77 -8.59
C THR A 83 18.02 -15.21 -9.55
N PRO A 84 17.96 -14.81 -10.84
CA PRO A 84 19.03 -15.06 -11.81
C PRO A 84 20.40 -14.49 -11.41
N ILE A 85 20.43 -13.57 -10.44
CA ILE A 85 21.61 -12.88 -9.92
C ILE A 85 22.14 -13.57 -8.64
N GLY A 86 21.57 -14.72 -8.26
CA GLY A 86 22.07 -15.55 -7.15
C GLY A 86 21.61 -15.09 -5.75
N THR A 87 20.62 -14.20 -5.66
CA THR A 87 20.03 -13.76 -4.39
C THR A 87 18.72 -14.49 -4.13
N ILE A 88 18.53 -14.95 -2.90
CA ILE A 88 17.29 -15.58 -2.46
C ILE A 88 16.31 -14.50 -1.97
N LEU A 89 15.13 -14.45 -2.55
CA LEU A 89 14.04 -13.56 -2.11
C LEU A 89 13.04 -14.32 -1.24
N ASN A 90 12.58 -13.63 -0.21
CA ASN A 90 11.53 -14.10 0.68
C ASN A 90 10.44 -13.05 0.78
N ILE A 91 9.21 -13.52 0.93
CA ILE A 91 8.02 -12.72 1.17
C ILE A 91 7.72 -12.74 2.67
N LYS A 92 7.31 -11.60 3.21
CA LYS A 92 6.60 -11.50 4.47
C LYS A 92 5.23 -10.86 4.19
N SER A 93 4.18 -11.33 4.84
CA SER A 93 2.81 -10.85 4.61
C SER A 93 2.19 -10.40 5.92
N ALA A 94 1.46 -9.29 5.88
CA ALA A 94 0.62 -8.83 6.97
C ALA A 94 -0.80 -8.64 6.46
N ILE A 95 -1.78 -9.06 7.24
CA ILE A 95 -3.19 -9.02 6.86
C ILE A 95 -3.96 -8.27 7.95
N ALA A 96 -4.79 -7.32 7.53
CA ALA A 96 -5.76 -6.71 8.42
C ALA A 96 -7.11 -6.51 7.74
N LEU A 97 -8.16 -6.60 8.54
CA LEU A 97 -9.54 -6.40 8.15
C LEU A 97 -10.11 -5.22 8.94
N GLY A 98 -10.85 -4.36 8.25
CA GLY A 98 -11.56 -3.27 8.87
C GLY A 98 -11.90 -2.17 7.88
N SER A 99 -12.36 -1.05 8.40
CA SER A 99 -12.73 0.10 7.59
C SER A 99 -11.50 0.80 7.02
N TYR A 100 -11.58 1.15 5.75
CA TYR A 100 -10.65 2.02 5.08
C TYR A 100 -11.40 3.03 4.20
N SER A 101 -10.71 4.08 3.78
CA SER A 101 -11.22 5.12 2.90
C SER A 101 -10.08 5.62 2.04
N ILE A 102 -10.41 6.07 0.83
CA ILE A 102 -9.44 6.61 -0.12
C ILE A 102 -9.80 8.06 -0.37
N ILE A 103 -8.86 8.97 -0.14
CA ILE A 103 -8.99 10.38 -0.53
C ILE A 103 -8.22 10.59 -1.82
N PHE A 104 -8.87 11.29 -2.76
CA PHE A 104 -8.28 11.77 -3.99
C PHE A 104 -7.90 13.24 -3.83
N LEU A 105 -6.62 13.56 -4.04
CA LEU A 105 -6.08 14.90 -3.96
C LEU A 105 -5.55 15.31 -5.33
N ARG A 106 -6.02 16.45 -5.84
CA ARG A 106 -5.53 17.03 -7.09
C ARG A 106 -4.64 18.21 -6.77
N GLY A 107 -3.37 18.11 -7.11
CA GLY A 107 -2.37 19.11 -6.78
C GLY A 107 -1.49 19.45 -7.96
N THR A 108 -0.84 20.61 -7.87
CA THR A 108 0.08 21.11 -8.87
C THR A 108 1.44 21.24 -8.18
N THR A 109 2.37 20.33 -8.49
CA THR A 109 3.81 20.26 -8.11
C THR A 109 4.23 19.05 -7.23
N PRO A 110 5.51 18.63 -7.32
CA PRO A 110 6.12 17.63 -6.42
C PRO A 110 6.12 18.02 -4.94
N ALA A 111 5.93 19.31 -4.59
CA ALA A 111 5.79 19.73 -3.20
C ALA A 111 4.54 19.11 -2.54
N CYS A 112 3.50 18.81 -3.33
CA CYS A 112 2.33 18.08 -2.85
C CYS A 112 2.67 16.67 -2.36
N SER A 113 3.70 15.99 -2.90
CA SER A 113 4.06 14.63 -2.42
C SER A 113 4.57 14.65 -0.98
N LYS A 114 5.41 15.63 -0.61
CA LYS A 114 5.88 15.80 0.78
C LYS A 114 4.73 16.12 1.74
N ILE A 115 3.80 16.97 1.30
CA ILE A 115 2.60 17.29 2.08
C ILE A 115 1.75 16.04 2.26
N LEU A 116 1.62 15.19 1.23
CA LEU A 116 0.88 13.93 1.31
C LEU A 116 1.51 12.94 2.28
N ASP A 117 2.83 12.78 2.26
CA ASP A 117 3.54 11.91 3.21
C ASP A 117 3.35 12.42 4.65
N GLU A 118 3.43 13.74 4.86
CA GLU A 118 3.13 14.35 6.17
C GLU A 118 1.65 14.19 6.60
N TYR A 119 0.72 14.27 5.65
CA TYR A 119 -0.71 14.05 5.91
C TYR A 119 -1.03 12.59 6.16
N GLU A 120 -0.37 11.65 5.48
CA GLU A 120 -0.48 10.22 5.72
C GLU A 120 -0.05 9.91 7.17
N ILE A 121 1.10 10.45 7.59
CA ILE A 121 1.60 10.33 8.96
C ILE A 121 0.63 10.99 9.97
N LYS A 122 0.14 12.21 9.69
CA LYS A 122 -0.79 12.92 10.59
C LYS A 122 -2.14 12.22 10.69
N MET A 123 -2.73 11.77 9.57
CA MET A 123 -4.00 11.03 9.56
C MET A 123 -3.86 9.71 10.30
N GLN A 124 -2.79 8.94 10.06
CA GLN A 124 -2.52 7.69 10.79
C GLN A 124 -2.37 7.93 12.29
N SER A 125 -1.78 9.07 12.70
CA SER A 125 -1.67 9.44 14.12
C SER A 125 -3.00 9.87 14.77
N SER A 126 -3.89 10.55 14.03
CA SER A 126 -5.18 11.05 14.52
C SER A 126 -6.29 9.98 14.55
N ILE A 127 -6.17 8.91 13.75
CA ILE A 127 -7.14 7.79 13.71
C ILE A 127 -7.24 7.04 15.07
N ARG A 128 -6.27 7.20 15.99
CA ARG A 128 -6.36 6.63 17.33
C ARG A 128 -7.56 7.11 18.17
N ASN A 129 -8.27 8.18 17.78
CA ASN A 129 -9.32 8.80 18.61
C ASN A 129 -10.62 9.20 17.87
N VAL A 130 -10.93 8.67 16.67
CA VAL A 130 -12.10 9.15 15.91
C VAL A 130 -12.99 8.02 15.41
N ASN A 131 -14.26 8.02 15.84
CA ASN A 131 -15.35 7.30 15.19
C ASN A 131 -15.67 8.00 13.88
N PHE A 132 -15.44 7.33 12.75
CA PHE A 132 -15.74 7.88 11.43
C PHE A 132 -17.16 7.50 10.99
N PRO A 133 -17.98 8.47 10.54
CA PRO A 133 -19.26 8.17 9.93
C PRO A 133 -19.04 7.45 8.59
N SER A 134 -19.82 6.39 8.39
CA SER A 134 -19.96 5.68 7.13
C SER A 134 -20.45 6.65 6.05
N GLN A 135 -19.73 6.72 4.92
CA GLN A 135 -19.97 7.57 3.74
C GLN A 135 -19.46 9.02 3.84
N THR A 136 -18.48 9.38 3.01
CA THR A 136 -18.70 10.32 1.89
C THR A 136 -17.45 10.51 1.04
N THR A 137 -17.59 10.27 -0.26
CA THR A 137 -16.79 10.84 -1.33
C THR A 137 -16.92 12.38 -1.27
N LYS A 138 -15.94 13.07 -0.69
CA LYS A 138 -15.79 14.53 -0.86
C LYS A 138 -14.51 14.80 -1.62
N LEU A 139 -14.67 15.18 -2.88
CA LEU A 139 -13.63 15.80 -3.69
C LEU A 139 -13.28 17.13 -3.02
N ALA A 140 -12.19 17.18 -2.26
CA ALA A 140 -11.70 18.42 -1.68
C ALA A 140 -11.14 19.27 -2.83
N ASN A 141 -11.91 20.28 -3.26
CA ASN A 141 -11.45 21.26 -4.26
C ASN A 141 -10.20 21.98 -3.70
N SER A 142 -9.06 21.77 -4.37
CA SER A 142 -7.74 22.26 -3.98
C SER A 142 -7.57 23.78 -4.09
N THR A 143 -8.60 24.52 -4.50
CA THR A 143 -8.58 25.98 -4.64
C THR A 143 -8.39 26.71 -3.32
N ASN A 144 -8.73 26.11 -2.17
CA ASN A 144 -8.69 26.80 -0.86
C ASN A 144 -7.36 26.65 -0.09
N TYR A 145 -6.40 25.84 -0.55
CA TYR A 145 -5.15 25.60 0.18
C TYR A 145 -3.91 26.25 -0.45
N ILE A 146 -4.00 26.74 -1.69
CA ILE A 146 -2.88 27.37 -2.41
C ILE A 146 -2.61 28.80 -1.91
N SER A 147 -3.56 29.43 -1.21
CA SER A 147 -3.44 30.81 -0.71
C SER A 147 -2.48 30.99 0.48
N LYS A 148 -1.91 29.91 1.05
CA LYS A 148 -1.04 29.97 2.24
C LYS A 148 0.45 29.79 1.98
N THR A 149 0.88 29.54 0.74
CA THR A 149 2.28 29.14 0.45
C THR A 149 3.18 30.24 -0.15
N GLY A 150 2.70 31.49 -0.29
CA GLY A 150 3.56 32.61 -0.72
C GLY A 150 4.20 32.42 -2.11
N LEU A 151 3.59 31.63 -2.98
CA LEU A 151 4.10 31.34 -4.33
C LEU A 151 3.69 32.45 -5.33
N ASN A 152 4.63 32.82 -6.22
CA ASN A 152 4.46 33.86 -7.23
C ASN A 152 3.35 33.52 -8.26
N GLN A 153 2.64 34.54 -8.75
CA GLN A 153 1.49 34.40 -9.67
C GLN A 153 1.82 33.67 -10.99
N GLU A 154 3.04 33.82 -11.51
CA GLU A 154 3.49 33.14 -12.74
C GLU A 154 3.69 31.61 -12.53
N THR A 155 4.12 31.20 -11.33
CA THR A 155 4.19 29.79 -10.94
C THR A 155 2.79 29.18 -10.79
N ILE A 156 1.81 29.98 -10.35
CA ILE A 156 0.40 29.56 -10.21
C ILE A 156 -0.24 29.31 -11.58
N GLU A 157 0.07 30.14 -12.59
CA GLU A 157 -0.43 29.94 -13.96
C GLU A 157 0.21 28.73 -14.65
N ASN A 158 1.51 28.51 -14.49
CA ASN A 158 2.19 27.30 -14.97
C ASN A 158 1.76 26.02 -14.23
N CYS A 159 1.26 26.15 -13.00
CA CYS A 159 0.72 25.03 -12.23
C CYS A 159 -0.63 24.53 -12.75
N LYS A 160 -1.48 25.40 -13.31
CA LYS A 160 -2.84 25.05 -13.77
C LYS A 160 -2.86 24.00 -14.89
N THR A 161 -1.78 23.83 -15.64
CA THR A 161 -1.72 22.95 -16.82
C THR A 161 -1.24 21.53 -16.51
N ASN A 162 -0.57 21.30 -15.37
CA ASN A 162 -0.03 19.99 -14.96
C ASN A 162 -0.58 19.56 -13.59
N LEU A 163 -1.88 19.25 -13.54
CA LEU A 163 -2.53 18.66 -12.37
C LEU A 163 -2.12 17.19 -12.23
N ILE A 164 -1.43 16.86 -11.14
CA ILE A 164 -1.13 15.48 -10.77
C ILE A 164 -2.21 15.02 -9.80
N ASN A 165 -2.81 13.86 -10.10
CA ASN A 165 -3.75 13.20 -9.20
C ASN A 165 -2.97 12.33 -8.23
N TYR A 166 -3.21 12.54 -6.94
CA TYR A 166 -2.69 11.73 -5.85
C TYR A 166 -3.86 11.03 -5.15
N TYR A 167 -3.57 9.86 -4.58
CA TYR A 167 -4.54 9.09 -3.84
C TYR A 167 -3.88 8.54 -2.58
N VAL A 168 -4.59 8.59 -1.45
CA VAL A 168 -4.11 8.13 -0.14
C VAL A 168 -5.18 7.26 0.50
N CYS A 169 -4.79 6.09 0.99
CA CYS A 169 -5.64 5.15 1.70
C CYS A 169 -5.38 5.29 3.19
N TYR A 170 -6.44 5.43 3.98
CA TYR A 170 -6.37 5.60 5.42
C TYR A 170 -7.53 4.87 6.08
N GLY A 171 -7.37 4.53 7.36
CA GLY A 171 -8.37 3.80 8.14
C GLY A 171 -7.74 2.91 9.19
N SER A 172 -8.57 2.29 10.03
CA SER A 172 -8.10 1.39 11.09
C SER A 172 -7.38 0.18 10.49
N ALA A 173 -7.91 -0.40 9.40
CA ALA A 173 -7.28 -1.53 8.72
C ALA A 173 -5.88 -1.19 8.18
N VAL A 174 -5.70 0.02 7.62
CA VAL A 174 -4.42 0.48 7.06
C VAL A 174 -3.36 0.64 8.15
N VAL A 175 -3.76 1.19 9.31
CA VAL A 175 -2.85 1.32 10.46
C VAL A 175 -2.53 -0.07 11.06
N SER A 176 -3.53 -0.93 11.21
CA SER A 176 -3.37 -2.28 11.74
C SER A 176 -2.45 -3.14 10.88
N VAL A 177 -2.61 -3.13 9.55
CA VAL A 177 -1.74 -3.91 8.65
C VAL A 177 -0.30 -3.43 8.71
N ARG A 178 -0.07 -2.11 8.83
CA ARG A 178 1.29 -1.56 8.97
C ARG A 178 1.92 -1.95 10.30
N ASN A 179 1.15 -1.93 11.38
CA ASN A 179 1.63 -2.39 12.68
C ASN A 179 1.95 -3.89 12.69
N ALA A 180 1.12 -4.71 12.03
CA ALA A 180 1.37 -6.14 11.87
C ALA A 180 2.61 -6.41 10.98
N GLU A 181 2.80 -5.63 9.92
CA GLU A 181 3.98 -5.73 9.03
C GLU A 181 5.29 -5.41 9.73
N HIS A 182 5.29 -4.42 10.64
CA HIS A 182 6.45 -4.11 11.49
C HIS A 182 6.82 -5.27 12.45
N GLN A 183 5.86 -6.12 12.82
CA GLN A 183 6.11 -7.29 13.67
C GLN A 183 6.51 -8.54 12.86
N CYS A 184 6.34 -8.49 11.54
CA CYS A 184 6.48 -9.62 10.63
C CYS A 184 7.96 -9.87 10.28
N LYS A 185 8.44 -11.10 10.49
CA LYS A 185 9.79 -11.53 10.06
C LYS A 185 9.74 -12.13 8.65
N SER A 186 10.91 -12.41 8.09
CA SER A 186 11.04 -13.08 6.79
C SER A 186 10.26 -14.40 6.80
N GLN A 187 9.45 -14.63 5.76
CA GLN A 187 8.58 -15.81 5.60
C GLN A 187 7.37 -15.85 6.54
N ASP A 188 7.11 -14.85 7.37
CA ASP A 188 5.93 -14.83 8.22
C ASP A 188 4.67 -14.38 7.47
N VAL A 189 3.53 -14.88 7.95
CA VAL A 189 2.20 -14.36 7.62
C VAL A 189 1.57 -13.97 8.94
N ILE A 190 1.46 -12.67 9.20
CA ILE A 190 0.86 -12.14 10.43
C ILE A 190 -0.55 -11.62 10.12
N VAL A 191 -1.47 -11.92 11.00
CA VAL A 191 -2.85 -11.43 10.97
C VAL A 191 -3.02 -10.46 12.14
N ASP A 192 -3.63 -9.31 11.90
CA ASP A 192 -3.92 -8.36 12.97
C ASP A 192 -4.90 -8.95 14.00
N MET A 193 -4.83 -8.45 15.24
CA MET A 193 -5.62 -8.98 16.35
C MET A 193 -7.14 -8.95 16.10
N ALA A 194 -7.66 -7.91 15.47
CA ALA A 194 -9.10 -7.81 15.19
C ALA A 194 -9.54 -8.85 14.15
N THR A 195 -8.74 -9.04 13.10
CA THR A 195 -8.97 -10.12 12.13
C THR A 195 -8.85 -11.50 12.78
N TRP A 196 -7.88 -11.69 13.68
CA TRP A 196 -7.72 -12.95 14.41
C TRP A 196 -8.97 -13.29 15.24
N LEU A 197 -9.45 -12.35 16.06
CA LEU A 197 -10.66 -12.54 16.88
C LEU A 197 -11.91 -12.84 16.04
N LEU A 198 -12.02 -12.21 14.87
CA LEU A 198 -13.12 -12.49 13.95
C LEU A 198 -13.09 -13.93 13.44
N LEU A 199 -11.89 -14.48 13.19
CA LEU A 199 -11.70 -15.84 12.71
C LEU A 199 -11.85 -16.90 13.83
N ASP A 200 -11.44 -16.55 15.05
CA ASP A 200 -11.40 -17.46 16.21
C ASP A 200 -12.78 -17.68 16.84
N SER A 201 -13.71 -16.75 16.66
CA SER A 201 -15.07 -16.76 17.24
C SER A 201 -16.02 -17.85 16.70
N ASP A 202 -15.50 -18.84 15.96
CA ASP A 202 -16.18 -20.07 15.54
C ASP A 202 -15.62 -21.34 16.25
N SER A 203 -14.70 -21.20 17.21
CA SER A 203 -14.13 -22.32 17.99
C SER A 203 -14.87 -22.63 19.29
#